data_AF-A0A6N6LLS3-F1
#
_entry.id   AF-A0A6N6LLS3-F1
#
_cell.length_a   1.000
_cell.length_b   1.000
_cell.length_c   1.000
_cell.angle_alpha   90.00
_cell.angle_beta   90.00
_cell.angle_gamma   90.00
#
_symmetry.space_group_name_H-M   'P 1'
#
loop_
_entity.id
_entity.type
_entity.pdbx_description
1 polymer ?
#
loop_
_entity_poly.entity_id
_entity_poly.type
_entity_poly.pdbx_seq_one_letter_code
_entity_poly.pdbx_strand_id
1 'polypeptide(L)'
;MNTLNKGINMLNFTNMNYIDLKAFTKKKTIFCALNSNAFCMSYEGKNRFLQKDGLALLSLQEELYKTFNLKQKLRYFFIKNALCSKAKTILEEKGFICSYVI
;
A
#
# COMPACT_ATOMS: atom_id res chain seq x y z
N MET A 1 -13.26 -10.01 -2.52
CA MET A 1 -11.83 -10.06 -2.11
C MET A 1 -11.15 -8.82 -2.69
N ASN A 2 -10.64 -7.95 -1.83
CA ASN A 2 -10.07 -6.65 -2.24
C ASN A 2 -8.68 -6.82 -2.90
N THR A 3 -8.19 -5.79 -3.58
CA THR A 3 -6.88 -5.79 -4.26
C THR A 3 -5.73 -6.18 -3.33
N LEU A 4 -5.80 -5.77 -2.05
CA LEU A 4 -4.83 -6.13 -1.02
C LEU A 4 -4.75 -7.64 -0.81
N ASN A 5 -5.89 -8.30 -0.55
CA ASN A 5 -5.92 -9.74 -0.27
C ASN A 5 -5.45 -10.55 -1.48
N LYS A 6 -5.78 -10.11 -2.70
CA LYS A 6 -5.28 -10.76 -3.91
C LYS A 6 -3.75 -10.67 -4.02
N GLY A 7 -3.17 -9.49 -3.77
CA GLY A 7 -1.73 -9.30 -3.79
C GLY A 7 -1.01 -10.11 -2.71
N ILE A 8 -1.55 -10.11 -1.49
CA ILE A 8 -1.07 -10.93 -0.36
C ILE A 8 -1.04 -12.41 -0.72
N ASN A 9 -2.12 -12.92 -1.32
CA ASN A 9 -2.21 -14.32 -1.72
C ASN A 9 -1.25 -14.67 -2.87
N MET A 10 -1.06 -13.77 -3.85
CA MET A 10 -0.08 -13.97 -4.93
C MET A 10 1.36 -14.11 -4.40
N LEU A 11 1.68 -13.45 -3.28
CA LEU A 11 2.99 -13.52 -2.64
C LEU A 11 3.07 -14.58 -1.52
N ASN A 12 2.00 -15.34 -1.28
CA ASN A 12 1.89 -16.31 -0.20
C ASN A 12 2.24 -15.75 1.19
N PHE A 13 1.89 -14.47 1.44
CA PHE A 13 2.08 -13.90 2.77
C PHE A 13 1.03 -14.42 3.75
N THR A 14 1.51 -14.94 4.87
CA THR A 14 0.68 -15.47 5.97
C THR A 14 0.71 -14.53 7.17
N ASN A 15 -0.25 -14.73 8.09
CA ASN A 15 -0.36 -14.00 9.37
C ASN A 15 -0.40 -12.48 9.20
N MET A 16 -1.15 -12.01 8.21
CA MET A 16 -1.31 -10.58 7.93
C MET A 16 -2.30 -9.95 8.91
N ASN A 17 -1.85 -8.89 9.59
CA ASN A 17 -2.66 -8.02 10.43
C ASN A 17 -3.12 -6.81 9.62
N TYR A 18 -4.43 -6.62 9.52
CA TYR A 18 -5.02 -5.48 8.82
C TYR A 18 -5.09 -4.26 9.75
N ILE A 19 -4.65 -3.11 9.26
CA ILE A 19 -4.75 -1.84 10.00
C ILE A 19 -6.06 -1.15 9.61
N ASP A 20 -6.87 -0.75 10.60
CA ASP A 20 -7.96 0.19 10.37
C ASP A 20 -7.40 1.61 10.17
N LEU A 21 -7.59 2.14 8.96
CA LEU A 21 -7.05 3.44 8.56
C LEU A 21 -7.96 4.63 8.87
N LYS A 22 -9.14 4.42 9.49
CA LYS A 22 -10.10 5.50 9.79
C LYS A 22 -9.50 6.66 10.59
N ALA A 23 -8.54 6.38 11.47
CA ALA A 23 -7.87 7.39 12.28
C ALA A 23 -6.84 8.22 11.48
N PHE A 24 -6.34 7.71 10.35
CA PHE A 24 -5.23 8.29 9.60
C PHE A 24 -5.68 8.90 8.26
N THR A 25 -6.75 8.40 7.66
CA THR A 25 -7.25 8.94 6.40
C THR A 25 -8.75 8.74 6.21
N LYS A 26 -9.39 9.73 5.57
CA LYS A 26 -10.77 9.62 5.09
C LYS A 26 -10.88 8.82 3.78
N LYS A 27 -9.76 8.50 3.12
CA LYS A 27 -9.75 7.75 1.86
C LYS A 27 -10.08 6.27 2.11
N LYS A 28 -11.34 5.89 1.87
CA LYS A 28 -11.82 4.50 1.93
C LYS A 28 -11.29 3.59 0.81
N THR A 29 -10.52 4.14 -0.13
CA THR A 29 -9.94 3.41 -1.26
C THR A 29 -8.55 2.88 -0.97
N ILE A 30 -7.99 3.14 0.21
CA ILE A 30 -6.68 2.64 0.62
C ILE A 30 -6.88 1.56 1.68
N PHE A 31 -6.16 0.47 1.55
CA PHE A 31 -6.12 -0.61 2.52
C PHE A 31 -4.69 -0.91 2.90
N CYS A 32 -4.48 -1.38 4.12
CA CYS A 32 -3.16 -1.70 4.65
C CYS A 32 -3.21 -2.99 5.48
N ALA A 33 -2.19 -3.83 5.31
CA ALA A 33 -1.93 -4.95 6.17
C ALA A 33 -0.42 -5.17 6.31
N LEU A 34 0.00 -5.78 7.41
CA LEU A 34 1.39 -6.11 7.65
C LEU A 34 1.56 -7.42 8.42
N ASN A 35 2.73 -8.01 8.31
CA ASN A 35 3.20 -9.03 9.24
C ASN A 35 4.59 -8.65 9.77
N SER A 36 5.33 -9.61 10.32
CA SER A 36 6.68 -9.36 10.85
C SER A 36 7.69 -8.92 9.78
N ASN A 37 7.46 -9.22 8.49
CA ASN A 37 8.42 -8.98 7.43
C ASN A 37 7.97 -7.93 6.40
N ALA A 38 6.68 -7.95 6.04
CA ALA A 38 6.13 -7.19 4.93
C ALA A 38 5.06 -6.20 5.40
N PHE A 39 5.13 -4.99 4.84
CA PHE A 39 4.11 -3.96 4.91
C PHE A 39 3.47 -3.82 3.52
N CYS A 40 2.16 -4.02 3.46
CA CYS A 40 1.41 -4.05 2.21
C CYS A 40 0.36 -2.96 2.21
N MET A 41 0.28 -2.22 1.11
CA MET A 41 -0.80 -1.27 0.85
C MET A 41 -1.46 -1.57 -0.48
N SER A 42 -2.74 -1.20 -0.61
CA SER A 42 -3.41 -1.24 -1.91
C SER A 42 -4.28 -0.01 -2.16
N TYR A 43 -4.59 0.22 -3.43
CA TYR A 43 -5.55 1.23 -3.87
C TYR A 43 -6.68 0.63 -4.71
N GLU A 44 -7.93 0.94 -4.35
CA GLU A 44 -9.17 0.49 -5.02
C GLU A 44 -10.00 1.61 -5.65
N GLY A 45 -9.43 2.79 -5.87
CA GLY A 45 -10.16 3.84 -6.59
C GLY A 45 -10.34 3.50 -8.07
N LYS A 46 -11.42 4.00 -8.67
CA LYS A 46 -11.78 3.75 -10.09
C LYS A 46 -10.90 4.49 -11.09
N ASN A 47 -10.15 5.49 -10.65
CA ASN A 47 -9.36 6.35 -11.52
C ASN A 47 -7.90 5.87 -11.61
N ARG A 48 -7.16 6.45 -12.55
CA ARG A 48 -5.70 6.32 -12.62
C ARG A 48 -5.09 6.85 -11.32
N PHE A 49 -4.12 6.13 -10.76
CA PHE A 49 -3.37 6.56 -9.58
C PHE A 49 -2.28 7.54 -10.00
N LEU A 50 -2.38 8.77 -9.49
CA LEU A 50 -1.52 9.89 -9.91
C LEU A 50 -0.41 10.16 -8.90
N GLN A 51 0.54 11.01 -9.28
CA GLN A 51 1.67 11.39 -8.42
C GLN A 51 1.21 11.91 -7.05
N LYS A 52 0.17 12.74 -7.02
CA LYS A 52 -0.44 13.24 -5.77
C LYS A 52 -0.99 12.14 -4.86
N ASP A 53 -1.48 11.04 -5.45
CA ASP A 53 -1.96 9.90 -4.68
C ASP A 53 -0.79 9.10 -4.09
N GLY A 54 0.30 8.97 -4.84
CA GLY A 54 1.54 8.36 -4.34
C GLY A 54 2.17 9.15 -3.20
N LEU A 55 2.23 10.48 -3.30
CA LEU A 55 2.69 11.34 -2.20
C LEU A 55 1.82 11.17 -0.96
N ALA A 56 0.50 11.18 -1.11
CA ALA A 56 -0.42 10.96 0.02
C ALA A 56 -0.25 9.57 0.64
N LEU A 57 0.03 8.54 -0.16
CA LEU A 57 0.30 7.19 0.32
C LEU A 57 1.59 7.12 1.13
N LEU A 58 2.64 7.79 0.68
CA LEU A 58 3.92 7.86 1.39
C LEU A 58 3.78 8.58 2.73
N SER A 59 3.07 9.72 2.77
CA SER A 59 2.79 10.41 4.03
C SER A 59 2.02 9.52 5.01
N LEU A 60 1.02 8.78 4.51
CA LEU A 60 0.27 7.82 5.33
C LEU A 60 1.17 6.70 5.84
N GLN A 61 2.06 6.16 5.01
CA GLN A 61 3.02 5.14 5.44
C GLN A 61 3.95 5.66 6.54
N GLU A 62 4.47 6.87 6.42
CA GLU A 62 5.33 7.48 7.44
C GLU A 62 4.59 7.65 8.77
N GLU A 63 3.33 8.08 8.74
CA GLU A 63 2.50 8.22 9.93
C GLU A 63 2.27 6.87 10.61
N LEU A 64 1.88 5.84 9.85
CA LEU A 64 1.70 4.48 10.37
C LEU A 64 3.00 3.93 10.96
N TYR A 65 4.14 4.17 10.32
CA TYR A 65 5.43 3.71 10.82
C TYR A 65 5.80 4.34 12.15
N LYS A 66 5.53 5.65 12.31
CA LYS A 66 5.76 6.35 13.58
C LYS A 66 4.80 5.86 14.67
N THR A 67 3.50 5.79 14.38
CA THR A 67 2.48 5.45 15.37
C THR A 67 2.60 4.01 15.87
N PHE A 68 2.92 3.06 15.00
CA PHE A 68 3.03 1.65 15.36
C PHE A 68 4.47 1.16 15.52
N ASN A 69 5.47 2.06 15.46
CA ASN A 69 6.91 1.74 15.53
C ASN A 69 7.30 0.60 14.56
N LEU A 70 6.82 0.72 13.31
CA LEU A 70 6.96 -0.31 12.29
C LEU A 70 8.40 -0.40 11.75
N LYS A 71 8.84 -1.62 11.43
CA LYS A 71 10.20 -1.92 10.96
C LYS A 71 10.25 -2.95 9.83
N GLN A 72 9.12 -3.14 9.14
CA GLN A 72 9.00 -4.10 8.04
C GLN A 72 10.03 -3.78 6.96
N LYS A 73 10.76 -4.80 6.53
CA LYS A 73 11.82 -4.71 5.53
C LYS A 73 11.25 -4.59 4.12
N LEU A 74 10.19 -5.34 3.84
CA LEU A 74 9.56 -5.37 2.54
C LEU A 74 8.34 -4.46 2.51
N ARG A 75 8.21 -3.68 1.44
CA ARG A 75 7.07 -2.77 1.23
C ARG A 75 6.46 -3.05 -0.14
N TYR A 76 5.17 -3.38 -0.16
CA TYR A 76 4.44 -3.68 -1.38
C TYR A 76 3.29 -2.72 -1.57
N PHE A 77 3.12 -2.29 -2.82
CA PHE A 77 1.96 -1.53 -3.25
C PHE A 77 1.22 -2.28 -4.36
N PHE A 78 -0.01 -2.71 -4.05
CA PHE A 78 -0.87 -3.43 -4.96
C PHE A 78 -1.90 -2.52 -5.60
N ILE A 79 -2.03 -2.59 -6.92
CA ILE A 79 -2.98 -1.77 -7.64
C ILE A 79 -3.62 -2.53 -8.81
N LYS A 80 -4.92 -2.36 -9.02
CA LYS A 80 -5.61 -2.88 -10.21
C LYS A 80 -5.64 -1.86 -11.35
N ASN A 81 -5.73 -0.59 -10.99
CA ASN A 81 -5.87 0.52 -11.90
C ASN A 81 -4.53 0.98 -12.47
N ALA A 82 -4.58 1.72 -13.58
CA ALA A 82 -3.39 2.32 -14.17
C ALA A 82 -2.63 3.17 -13.13
N LEU A 83 -1.34 2.89 -12.95
CA LEU A 83 -0.42 3.68 -12.15
C LEU A 83 0.35 4.61 -13.07
N CYS A 84 0.32 5.93 -12.83
CA CYS A 84 1.11 6.84 -13.66
C CYS A 84 2.61 6.64 -13.38
N SER A 85 3.45 6.86 -14.39
CA SER A 85 4.90 6.67 -14.29
C SER A 85 5.51 7.46 -13.13
N LYS A 86 5.13 8.74 -12.98
CA LYS A 86 5.59 9.58 -11.86
C LYS A 86 5.24 9.02 -10.50
N ALA A 87 4.05 8.43 -10.33
CA ALA A 87 3.63 7.82 -9.07
C ALA A 87 4.41 6.53 -8.80
N LYS A 88 4.64 5.71 -9.82
CA LYS A 88 5.45 4.51 -9.71
C LYS A 88 6.87 4.86 -9.25
N THR A 89 7.52 5.81 -9.92
CA THR A 89 8.90 6.23 -9.60
C THR A 89 9.03 6.67 -8.14
N ILE A 90 8.17 7.56 -7.65
CA ILE A 90 8.29 8.04 -6.25
C ILE A 90 8.07 6.92 -5.21
N LEU A 91 7.21 5.94 -5.52
CA LEU A 91 6.96 4.81 -4.63
C LEU A 91 8.18 3.88 -4.60
N GLU A 92 8.74 3.57 -5.76
CA GLU A 92 9.92 2.70 -5.90
C GLU A 92 11.18 3.33 -5.30
N GLU A 93 11.39 4.64 -5.47
CA GLU A 93 12.47 5.39 -4.81
C GLU A 93 12.35 5.35 -3.27
N LYS A 94 11.13 5.27 -2.76
CA LYS A 94 10.86 5.07 -1.34
C LYS A 94 10.86 3.60 -0.93
N GLY A 95 11.22 2.69 -1.83
CA GLY A 95 11.43 1.27 -1.57
C GLY A 95 10.17 0.42 -1.58
N PHE A 96 9.08 0.88 -2.21
CA PHE A 96 7.93 0.04 -2.51
C PHE A 96 8.16 -0.78 -3.78
N ILE A 97 7.75 -2.04 -3.74
CA ILE A 97 7.58 -2.86 -4.93
C ILE A 97 6.14 -2.68 -5.40
N CYS A 98 5.97 -2.05 -6.57
CA CYS A 98 4.66 -1.80 -7.16
C CYS A 98 4.24 -3.01 -8.01
N SER A 99 3.12 -3.65 -7.66
CA SER A 99 2.62 -4.84 -8.35
C SER A 99 1.17 -4.66 -8.82
N TYR A 100 0.94 -4.99 -10.08
CA TYR A 100 -0.40 -5.00 -10.65
C TYR A 100 -1.12 -6.30 -10.31
N VAL A 101 -2.36 -6.19 -9.85
CA VAL A 101 -3.17 -7.33 -9.43
C VAL A 101 -4.42 -7.40 -10.30
N ILE A 102 -4.54 -8.49 -11.07
CA ILE A 102 -5.64 -8.72 -12.02
C ILE A 102 -6.84 -9.39 -11.31
#